data_AF-A0A3Q0DHB3-F1
#
_entry.id   AF-A0A3Q0DHB3-F1
#
_cell.length_a   1.000
_cell.length_b   1.000
_cell.length_c   1.000
_cell.angle_alpha   90.00
_cell.angle_beta   90.00
_cell.angle_gamma   90.00
#
_symmetry.space_group_name_H-M   'P 1'
#
loop_
_entity.id
_entity.type
_entity.pdbx_description
1 polymer ?
#
loop_
_entity_poly.entity_id
_entity_poly.type
_entity_poly.pdbx_seq_one_letter_code
_entity_poly.pdbx_strand_id
1 'polypeptide(L)'
;MCDGRTPTPEELPPCYEGTDWSGCTLQEFMDCPYNLASNRQVRMLADLSLVGCYNLSFIPEGQRAQLLLESAKKNLRSMAFFGLTEFQRKTQYLFERTFSLKFIRPFMQYNSTRAGGVEVAEDTVRRIEELNGLDVQLYDYARDLFQQRYQYTRQLERREQRLRSREE
;
A
#
# COMPACT_ATOMS: atom_id res chain seq x y z
N MET A 1 -15.09 -7.12 5.79
CA MET A 1 -16.49 -6.75 6.04
C MET A 1 -16.71 -5.39 5.38
N CYS A 2 -17.81 -5.22 4.65
CA CYS A 2 -18.19 -3.98 4.00
C CYS A 2 -19.71 -3.82 4.18
N ASP A 3 -20.18 -2.61 4.46
CA ASP A 3 -21.59 -2.31 4.79
C ASP A 3 -22.21 -3.28 5.81
N GLY A 4 -21.43 -3.62 6.86
CA GLY A 4 -21.90 -4.47 7.97
C GLY A 4 -21.96 -5.97 7.68
N ARG A 5 -21.55 -6.45 6.50
CA ARG A 5 -21.54 -7.89 6.16
C ARG A 5 -20.25 -8.37 5.50
N THR A 6 -20.05 -9.69 5.49
CA THR A 6 -19.00 -10.35 4.70
C THR A 6 -19.51 -10.63 3.29
N PRO A 7 -18.63 -10.63 2.27
CA PRO A 7 -19.02 -11.04 0.93
C PRO A 7 -19.43 -12.52 0.91
N THR A 8 -20.36 -12.86 0.02
CA THR A 8 -20.73 -14.27 -0.21
C THR A 8 -19.72 -14.95 -1.15
N PRO A 9 -19.70 -16.30 -1.23
CA PRO A 9 -18.87 -17.01 -2.20
C PRO A 9 -19.16 -16.65 -3.66
N GLU A 10 -20.37 -16.19 -3.98
CA GLU A 10 -20.72 -15.71 -5.33
C GLU A 10 -20.11 -14.33 -5.62
N GLU A 11 -20.05 -13.45 -4.62
CA GLU A 11 -19.43 -12.12 -4.74
C GLU A 11 -17.90 -12.19 -4.71
N LEU A 12 -17.36 -13.17 -4.00
CA LEU A 12 -15.93 -13.39 -3.87
C LEU A 12 -15.59 -14.90 -3.82
N PRO A 13 -15.49 -15.54 -4.99
CA PRO A 13 -15.14 -16.95 -5.08
C PRO A 13 -13.73 -17.24 -4.55
N PRO A 14 -13.50 -18.42 -3.93
CA PRO A 14 -12.16 -18.83 -3.51
C PRO A 14 -11.28 -19.15 -4.74
N CYS A 15 -9.96 -18.99 -4.58
CA CYS A 15 -8.99 -19.38 -5.60
C CYS A 15 -8.50 -20.83 -5.46
N TYR A 16 -8.92 -21.54 -4.42
CA TYR A 16 -8.47 -22.88 -4.09
C TYR A 16 -9.61 -23.69 -3.49
N GLU A 17 -9.48 -25.01 -3.62
CA GLU A 17 -10.35 -25.98 -2.99
C GLU A 17 -9.76 -26.45 -1.66
N GLY A 18 -10.61 -26.85 -0.71
CA GLY A 18 -10.16 -27.37 0.58
C GLY A 18 -9.76 -26.28 1.58
N THR A 19 -8.73 -26.55 2.39
CA THR A 19 -8.40 -25.75 3.58
C THR A 19 -7.45 -24.60 3.32
N ASP A 20 -6.57 -24.72 2.33
CA ASP A 20 -5.57 -23.71 1.99
C ASP A 20 -5.06 -23.86 0.56
N TRP A 21 -4.20 -22.93 0.14
CA TRP A 21 -3.58 -22.89 -1.19
C TRP A 21 -2.09 -23.28 -1.15
N SER A 22 -1.72 -24.23 -0.29
CA SER A 22 -0.32 -24.66 -0.15
C SER A 22 0.20 -25.32 -1.43
N GLY A 23 1.46 -25.02 -1.78
CA GLY A 23 2.10 -25.56 -2.98
C GLY A 23 1.71 -24.85 -4.29
N CYS A 24 0.83 -23.84 -4.24
CA CYS A 24 0.48 -23.02 -5.38
C CYS A 24 1.73 -22.39 -6.03
N THR A 25 1.86 -22.58 -7.33
CA THR A 25 2.90 -21.92 -8.14
C THR A 25 2.57 -20.44 -8.33
N LEU A 26 3.57 -19.64 -8.72
CA LEU A 26 3.35 -18.23 -9.05
C LEU A 26 2.36 -18.06 -10.22
N GLN A 27 2.40 -18.97 -11.21
CA GLN A 27 1.50 -18.93 -12.36
C GLN A 27 0.05 -19.15 -11.93
N GLU A 28 -0.24 -20.24 -11.20
CA GLU A 28 -1.58 -20.52 -10.66
C GLU A 28 -2.08 -19.37 -9.76
N PHE A 29 -1.18 -18.77 -8.99
CA PHE A 29 -1.51 -17.62 -8.13
C PHE A 29 -1.95 -16.40 -8.94
N MET A 30 -1.27 -16.12 -10.05
CA MET A 30 -1.60 -15.00 -10.96
C MET A 30 -2.85 -15.28 -11.81
N ASP A 31 -3.14 -16.54 -12.11
CA ASP A 31 -4.23 -16.93 -13.00
C ASP A 31 -5.61 -16.91 -12.33
N CYS A 32 -5.68 -16.87 -10.98
CA CYS A 32 -6.96 -16.72 -10.30
C CYS A 32 -7.50 -15.27 -10.41
N PRO A 33 -8.65 -15.04 -11.08
CA PRO A 33 -9.21 -13.69 -11.25
C PRO A 33 -9.76 -13.09 -9.96
N TYR A 34 -10.05 -13.91 -8.94
CA TYR A 34 -10.58 -13.49 -7.64
C TYR A 34 -9.50 -13.33 -6.57
N ASN A 35 -8.22 -13.43 -6.95
CA ASN A 35 -7.12 -13.37 -5.99
C ASN A 35 -7.07 -12.01 -5.30
N LEU A 36 -7.29 -12.01 -3.99
CA LEU A 36 -7.23 -10.82 -3.14
C LEU A 36 -5.82 -10.21 -3.05
N ALA A 37 -4.77 -10.84 -3.59
CA ALA A 37 -3.46 -10.21 -3.72
C ALA A 37 -3.47 -9.06 -4.73
N SER A 38 -4.24 -9.18 -5.82
CA SER A 38 -4.32 -8.17 -6.87
C SER A 38 -4.91 -6.86 -6.34
N ASN A 39 -4.18 -5.76 -6.54
CA ASN A 39 -4.53 -4.41 -6.08
C ASN A 39 -4.92 -4.35 -4.59
N ARG A 40 -4.21 -5.11 -3.76
CA ARG A 40 -4.54 -5.28 -2.34
C ARG A 40 -4.45 -3.96 -1.59
N GLN A 41 -3.42 -3.15 -1.81
CA GLN A 41 -3.23 -1.91 -1.05
C GLN A 41 -4.34 -0.91 -1.35
N VAL A 42 -4.67 -0.70 -2.62
CA VAL A 42 -5.80 0.14 -3.03
C VAL A 42 -7.10 -0.38 -2.43
N ARG A 43 -7.39 -1.68 -2.55
CA ARG A 43 -8.63 -2.25 -1.99
C ARG A 43 -8.72 -2.12 -0.47
N MET A 44 -7.61 -2.22 0.24
CA MET A 44 -7.58 -2.13 1.70
C MET A 44 -7.57 -0.70 2.24
N LEU A 45 -7.15 0.28 1.43
CA LEU A 45 -7.11 1.69 1.81
C LEU A 45 -8.34 2.48 1.33
N ALA A 46 -8.99 2.02 0.27
CA ALA A 46 -10.21 2.63 -0.25
C ALA A 46 -11.43 2.35 0.63
N ASP A 47 -12.38 3.27 0.58
CA ASP A 47 -13.76 3.01 0.98
C ASP A 47 -14.47 2.18 -0.10
N LEU A 48 -14.75 0.90 0.20
CA LEU A 48 -15.40 -0.03 -0.72
C LEU A 48 -16.90 0.22 -0.90
N SER A 49 -17.55 0.94 0.03
CA SER A 49 -18.99 1.25 -0.08
C SER A 49 -19.28 2.11 -1.32
N LEU A 50 -18.32 2.96 -1.72
CA LEU A 50 -18.39 3.80 -2.92
C LEU A 50 -18.59 3.02 -4.23
N VAL A 51 -18.26 1.73 -4.22
CA VAL A 51 -18.33 0.86 -5.41
C VAL A 51 -19.23 -0.36 -5.20
N GLY A 52 -20.15 -0.32 -4.22
CA GLY A 52 -21.04 -1.44 -3.94
C GLY A 52 -20.31 -2.65 -3.34
N CYS A 53 -19.28 -2.39 -2.52
CA CYS A 53 -18.48 -3.42 -1.86
C CYS A 53 -17.86 -4.42 -2.85
N TYR A 54 -18.21 -5.71 -2.74
CA TYR A 54 -17.70 -6.78 -3.59
C TYR A 54 -18.61 -7.10 -4.79
N ASN A 55 -19.73 -6.40 -4.95
CA ASN A 55 -20.57 -6.56 -6.11
C ASN A 55 -19.93 -5.89 -7.34
N LEU A 56 -19.26 -6.71 -8.17
CA LEU A 56 -18.56 -6.24 -9.37
C LEU A 56 -19.52 -5.71 -10.44
N SER A 57 -20.80 -6.09 -10.40
CA SER A 57 -21.82 -5.63 -11.36
C SER A 57 -22.45 -4.29 -10.98
N PHE A 58 -22.12 -3.72 -9.82
CA PHE A 58 -22.72 -2.46 -9.35
C PHE A 58 -22.38 -1.27 -10.27
N ILE A 59 -21.15 -1.21 -10.78
CA ILE A 59 -20.66 -0.15 -11.67
C ILE A 59 -19.64 -0.72 -12.68
N PRO A 60 -19.46 -0.09 -13.86
CA PRO A 60 -18.46 -0.51 -14.84
C PRO A 60 -17.04 -0.55 -14.28
N GLU A 61 -16.25 -1.54 -14.72
CA GLU A 61 -14.92 -1.83 -14.18
C GLU A 61 -13.97 -0.61 -14.23
N GLY A 62 -13.90 0.11 -15.34
CA GLY A 62 -13.03 1.30 -15.46
C GLY A 62 -13.42 2.41 -14.48
N GLN A 63 -14.72 2.62 -14.26
CA GLN A 63 -15.22 3.59 -13.28
C GLN A 63 -14.94 3.14 -11.85
N ARG A 64 -15.10 1.84 -11.57
CA ARG A 64 -14.78 1.21 -10.29
C ARG A 64 -13.31 1.40 -9.92
N ALA A 65 -12.42 1.09 -10.86
CA ALA A 65 -10.99 1.21 -10.68
C ALA A 65 -10.57 2.63 -10.30
N GLN A 66 -11.10 3.63 -11.03
CA GLN A 66 -10.80 5.04 -10.77
C GLN A 66 -11.31 5.50 -9.39
N LEU A 67 -12.54 5.13 -9.01
CA LEU A 67 -13.11 5.48 -7.71
C LEU A 67 -12.31 4.88 -6.54
N LEU A 68 -11.90 3.62 -6.67
CA LEU A 68 -11.08 2.94 -5.67
C LEU A 68 -9.71 3.62 -5.52
N LEU A 69 -9.03 3.94 -6.62
CA LEU A 69 -7.72 4.58 -6.59
C LEU A 69 -7.78 5.96 -5.93
N GLU A 70 -8.76 6.79 -6.29
CA GLU A 70 -8.90 8.14 -5.71
C GLU A 70 -9.29 8.08 -4.23
N SER A 71 -10.17 7.14 -3.86
CA SER A 71 -10.52 6.89 -2.46
C SER A 71 -9.29 6.46 -1.64
N ALA A 72 -8.49 5.52 -2.16
CA ALA A 72 -7.27 5.06 -1.50
C ALA A 72 -6.23 6.18 -1.33
N LYS A 73 -5.98 6.98 -2.37
CA LYS A 73 -5.06 8.14 -2.30
C LYS A 73 -5.53 9.16 -1.26
N LYS A 74 -6.82 9.50 -1.27
CA LYS A 74 -7.43 10.42 -0.30
C LYS A 74 -7.24 9.90 1.13
N ASN A 75 -7.61 8.65 1.38
CA ASN A 75 -7.52 8.05 2.71
C ASN A 75 -6.07 7.97 3.18
N LEU A 76 -5.15 7.49 2.35
CA LEU A 76 -3.72 7.42 2.66
C LEU A 76 -3.13 8.81 2.99
N ARG A 77 -3.48 9.83 2.21
CA ARG A 77 -3.04 11.22 2.47
C ARG A 77 -3.59 11.74 3.80
N SER A 78 -4.83 11.40 4.14
CA SER A 78 -5.49 11.85 5.36
C SER A 78 -5.05 11.10 6.62
N MET A 79 -4.37 9.96 6.49
CA MET A 79 -3.77 9.29 7.65
C MET A 79 -2.73 10.18 8.34
N ALA A 80 -2.74 10.15 9.66
CA ALA A 80 -1.76 10.88 10.49
C ALA A 80 -0.33 10.55 10.07
N PHE A 81 -0.06 9.27 9.78
CA PHE A 81 1.23 8.78 9.33
C PHE A 81 1.09 7.53 8.45
N PHE A 82 2.01 7.37 7.50
CA PHE A 82 2.28 6.09 6.84
C PHE A 82 3.77 5.97 6.55
N GLY A 83 4.25 4.73 6.40
CA GLY A 83 5.65 4.40 6.13
C GLY A 83 5.82 3.61 4.84
N LEU A 84 7.05 3.57 4.34
CA LEU A 84 7.44 2.76 3.19
C LEU A 84 8.54 1.77 3.58
N THR A 85 8.40 0.54 3.12
CA THR A 85 9.23 -0.61 3.51
C THR A 85 10.70 -0.46 3.13
N GLU A 86 10.96 0.19 2.00
CA GLU A 86 12.29 0.46 1.45
C GLU A 86 12.98 1.69 2.07
N PHE A 87 12.29 2.41 2.98
CA PHE A 87 12.82 3.60 3.64
C PHE A 87 12.71 3.55 5.18
N GLN A 88 13.11 2.44 5.81
CA GLN A 88 12.93 2.19 7.26
C GLN A 88 13.39 3.35 8.16
N ARG A 89 14.55 3.95 7.88
CA ARG A 89 15.08 5.09 8.67
C ARG A 89 14.28 6.38 8.49
N LYS A 90 13.80 6.66 7.28
CA LYS A 90 12.94 7.84 7.04
C LYS A 90 11.56 7.62 7.64
N THR A 91 11.05 6.40 7.58
CA THR A 91 9.80 5.96 8.23
C THR A 91 9.88 6.18 9.74
N GLN A 92 10.96 5.71 10.39
CA GLN A 92 11.22 6.00 11.80
C GLN A 92 11.26 7.51 12.06
N TYR A 93 12.05 8.25 11.26
CA TYR A 93 12.20 9.70 11.42
C TYR A 93 10.85 10.41 11.41
N LEU A 94 10.03 10.17 10.39
CA LEU A 94 8.73 10.81 10.24
C LEU A 94 7.76 10.42 11.37
N PHE A 95 7.68 9.13 11.73
CA PHE A 95 6.81 8.67 12.82
C PHE A 95 7.11 9.41 14.13
N GLU A 96 8.39 9.49 14.50
CA GLU A 96 8.84 10.18 15.71
C GLU A 96 8.40 11.66 15.74
N ARG A 97 8.41 12.35 14.59
CA ARG A 97 8.03 13.77 14.52
C ARG A 97 6.52 13.95 14.46
N THR A 98 5.81 13.06 13.76
CA THR A 98 4.34 13.13 13.69
C THR A 98 3.72 13.00 15.08
N PHE A 99 4.26 12.13 15.93
CA PHE A 99 3.67 11.85 17.25
C PHE A 99 4.48 12.38 18.43
N SER A 100 5.58 13.12 18.18
CA SER A 100 6.50 13.59 19.23
C SER A 100 7.02 12.47 20.14
N LEU A 101 7.38 11.34 19.54
CA LEU A 101 7.89 10.14 20.21
C LEU A 101 9.33 9.81 19.78
N LYS A 102 9.97 8.87 20.48
CA LYS A 102 11.29 8.34 20.13
C LYS A 102 11.31 6.82 20.27
N PHE A 103 11.82 6.13 19.26
CA PHE A 103 12.08 4.71 19.39
C PHE A 103 13.37 4.48 20.18
N ILE A 104 13.37 3.45 21.04
CA ILE A 104 14.54 3.07 21.84
C ILE A 104 15.68 2.59 20.94
N ARG A 105 15.33 1.78 19.94
CA ARG A 105 16.28 1.25 18.97
C ARG A 105 15.98 1.80 17.58
N PRO A 106 17.03 2.10 16.81
CA PRO A 106 16.83 2.50 15.44
C PRO A 106 16.26 1.38 14.57
N PHE A 107 15.46 1.75 13.56
CA PHE A 107 14.98 0.82 12.55
C PHE A 107 16.13 0.35 11.67
N MET A 108 16.08 -0.88 11.18
CA MET A 108 17.12 -1.44 10.32
C MET A 108 16.54 -1.79 8.95
N GLN A 109 17.27 -1.45 7.88
CA GLN A 109 16.86 -1.80 6.53
C GLN A 109 17.38 -3.21 6.22
N TYR A 110 16.45 -4.15 5.98
CA TYR A 110 16.77 -5.50 5.54
C TYR A 110 16.30 -5.69 4.11
N ASN A 111 17.23 -5.59 3.15
CA ASN A 111 16.90 -5.73 1.72
C ASN A 111 16.85 -7.19 1.27
N SER A 112 17.49 -8.10 2.02
CA SER A 112 17.38 -9.55 1.83
C SER A 112 16.02 -10.05 2.30
N THR A 113 15.00 -9.80 1.48
CA THR A 113 13.63 -10.26 1.71
C THR A 113 13.38 -11.56 0.94
N ARG A 114 12.32 -12.29 1.31
CA ARG A 114 11.90 -13.46 0.52
C ARG A 114 11.63 -13.08 -0.94
N ALA A 115 10.97 -11.94 -1.18
CA ALA A 115 10.70 -11.43 -2.52
C ALA A 115 11.99 -11.07 -3.27
N GLY A 116 12.95 -10.42 -2.60
CA GLY A 116 14.24 -10.06 -3.20
C GLY A 116 15.15 -11.24 -3.54
N GLY A 117 14.85 -12.44 -3.04
CA GLY A 117 15.55 -13.69 -3.37
C GLY A 117 14.86 -14.51 -4.46
N VAL A 118 13.73 -14.06 -5.01
CA VAL A 118 13.03 -14.76 -6.11
C VAL A 118 13.50 -14.14 -7.43
N GLU A 119 14.10 -14.95 -8.28
CA GLU A 119 14.39 -14.55 -9.66
C GLU A 119 13.13 -14.71 -10.50
N VAL A 120 12.71 -13.63 -11.15
CA VAL A 120 11.47 -13.56 -11.94
C VAL A 120 11.82 -13.00 -13.31
N ALA A 121 11.36 -13.66 -14.37
CA ALA A 121 11.56 -13.18 -15.74
C ALA A 121 10.83 -11.83 -15.95
N GLU A 122 11.37 -10.97 -16.82
CA GLU A 122 10.81 -9.63 -17.07
C GLU A 122 9.35 -9.68 -17.53
N ASP A 123 8.97 -10.68 -18.33
CA ASP A 123 7.59 -10.89 -18.78
C ASP A 123 6.64 -11.16 -17.61
N THR A 124 7.10 -11.95 -16.64
CA THR A 124 6.36 -12.23 -15.41
C THR A 124 6.26 -11.00 -14.53
N VAL A 125 7.32 -10.18 -14.44
CA VAL A 125 7.27 -8.89 -13.72
C VAL A 125 6.20 -7.98 -14.33
N ARG A 126 6.20 -7.82 -15.66
CA ARG A 126 5.19 -7.02 -16.36
C ARG A 126 3.77 -7.53 -16.10
N ARG A 127 3.58 -8.85 -16.10
CA ARG A 127 2.28 -9.44 -15.76
C ARG A 127 1.83 -9.14 -14.33
N ILE A 128 2.76 -9.18 -13.36
CA ILE A 128 2.47 -8.82 -11.97
C ILE A 128 2.09 -7.33 -11.87
N GLU A 129 2.79 -6.45 -12.60
CA GLU A 129 2.47 -5.03 -12.65
C GLU A 129 1.08 -4.76 -13.26
N GLU A 130 0.71 -5.48 -14.33
CA GLU A 130 -0.64 -5.40 -14.93
C GLU A 130 -1.72 -5.81 -13.93
N LEU A 131 -1.55 -6.94 -13.23
CA LEU A 131 -2.49 -7.41 -12.20
C LEU A 131 -2.61 -6.42 -11.03
N ASN A 132 -1.58 -5.61 -10.80
CA ASN A 132 -1.48 -4.64 -9.71
C ASN A 132 -1.46 -3.18 -10.19
N GLY A 133 -2.04 -2.89 -11.37
CA GLY A 133 -1.92 -1.56 -11.98
C GLY A 133 -2.45 -0.40 -11.13
N LEU A 134 -3.43 -0.62 -10.25
CA LEU A 134 -3.89 0.40 -9.31
C LEU A 134 -2.91 0.56 -8.14
N ASP A 135 -2.38 -0.54 -7.62
CA ASP A 135 -1.37 -0.53 -6.56
C ASP A 135 -0.07 0.13 -7.01
N VAL A 136 0.35 -0.08 -8.27
CA VAL A 136 1.51 0.61 -8.87
C VAL A 136 1.28 2.13 -8.84
N GLN A 137 0.12 2.60 -9.31
CA GLN A 137 -0.23 4.02 -9.30
C GLN A 137 -0.35 4.60 -7.88
N LEU A 138 -0.95 3.86 -6.95
CA LEU A 138 -1.05 4.26 -5.55
C LEU A 138 0.34 4.36 -4.91
N TYR A 139 1.21 3.41 -5.19
CA TYR A 139 2.55 3.36 -4.63
C TYR A 139 3.43 4.51 -5.16
N ASP A 140 3.37 4.83 -6.45
CA ASP A 140 4.06 5.99 -7.01
C ASP A 140 3.62 7.30 -6.33
N TYR A 141 2.30 7.46 -6.14
CA TYR A 141 1.74 8.58 -5.38
C TYR A 141 2.22 8.60 -3.93
N ALA A 142 2.17 7.45 -3.24
CA ALA A 142 2.59 7.31 -1.85
C ALA A 142 4.08 7.64 -1.67
N ARG A 143 4.92 7.18 -2.60
CA ARG A 143 6.36 7.43 -2.62
C ARG A 143 6.67 8.91 -2.75
N ASP A 144 6.04 9.61 -3.70
CA ASP A 144 6.22 11.05 -3.89
C ASP A 144 5.77 11.83 -2.63
N LEU A 145 4.55 11.59 -2.16
CA LEU A 145 4.01 12.23 -0.95
C LEU A 145 4.90 12.00 0.28
N PHE A 146 5.42 10.77 0.45
CA PHE A 146 6.32 10.43 1.54
C PHE A 146 7.64 11.19 1.47
N GLN A 147 8.27 11.30 0.29
CA GLN A 147 9.50 12.07 0.14
C GLN A 147 9.26 13.56 0.42
N GLN A 148 8.15 14.12 -0.05
CA GLN A 148 7.78 15.51 0.23
C GLN A 148 7.61 15.76 1.74
N ARG A 149 6.87 14.89 2.44
CA ARG A 149 6.70 14.96 3.91
C ARG A 149 8.05 14.90 4.64
N TYR A 150 8.93 13.99 4.23
CA TYR A 150 10.26 13.85 4.81
C TYR A 150 11.11 15.12 4.61
N GLN A 151 11.17 15.64 3.39
CA GLN A 151 11.95 16.83 3.06
C GLN A 151 11.42 18.06 3.80
N TYR A 152 10.11 18.27 3.81
CA TYR A 152 9.47 19.38 4.52
C TYR A 152 9.80 19.37 6.02
N THR A 153 9.60 18.22 6.67
CA THR A 153 9.88 18.04 8.11
C THR A 153 11.36 18.31 8.43
N ARG A 154 12.27 17.81 7.58
CA ARG A 154 13.72 18.04 7.73
C ARG A 154 14.11 19.51 7.56
N GLN A 155 13.46 20.23 6.64
CA GLN A 155 13.73 21.65 6.42
C GLN A 155 13.24 22.50 7.59
N LEU A 156 12.06 22.20 8.15
CA LEU A 156 11.56 22.85 9.36
C LEU A 156 12.51 22.65 10.55
N GLU A 157 12.89 21.40 10.84
CA GLU A 157 13.80 21.07 11.95
C GLU A 157 15.14 21.83 11.83
N ARG A 158 15.71 21.93 10.62
CA ARG A 158 16.94 22.70 10.37
C ARG A 158 16.75 24.19 10.57
N ARG A 159 15.60 24.74 10.20
CA ARG A 159 15.30 26.17 10.38
C ARG A 159 15.19 26.50 11.88
N GLU A 160 14.49 25.67 12.64
CA GLU A 160 14.37 25.82 14.10
C GLU A 160 15.72 25.75 14.79
N GLN A 161 16.58 24.81 14.41
CA GLN A 161 17.94 24.70 14.95
C GLN A 161 18.78 25.96 14.71
N ARG A 162 18.70 26.54 13.49
CA ARG A 162 19.42 27.79 13.14
C ARG A 162 18.91 29.01 13.90
N LEU A 163 17.63 29.04 14.25
CA LEU A 163 17.05 30.13 15.03
C LEU A 163 17.55 30.04 16.48
N ARG A 164 17.51 28.85 17.08
CA ARG A 164 18.04 28.62 18.44
C ARG A 164 19.52 28.98 18.56
N SER A 165 20.34 28.57 17.58
CA SER A 165 21.78 28.88 17.58
C SER A 165 22.13 30.35 17.36
N ARG A 166 21.15 31.22 17.07
CA ARG A 166 21.33 32.68 16.96
C ARG A 166 20.86 33.42 18.21
N GLU A 167 20.05 32.76 19.03
CA GLU A 167 19.54 33.27 20.31
C GLU A 167 20.47 32.91 21.49
N GLU A 168 21.30 31.88 21.31
CA GLU A 168 22.45 31.51 22.15
C GLU A 168 23.72 32.32 21.81
#